data_AF-A0A401ZPM4-F1
#
_entry.id   AF-A0A401ZPM4-F1
#
_cell.length_a   1.000
_cell.length_b   1.000
_cell.length_c   1.000
_cell.angle_alpha   90.00
_cell.angle_beta   90.00
_cell.angle_gamma   90.00
#
_symmetry.space_group_name_H-M   'P 1'
#
loop_
_entity.id
_entity.type
_entity.pdbx_description
1 polymer ?
#
loop_
_entity_poly.entity_id
_entity_poly.type
_entity_poly.pdbx_seq_one_letter_code
_entity_poly.pdbx_strand_id
1 'polypeptide(L)'
;MGKEHIDASLGLAFSLALFEKYRKNGLLHAEVHHVPGIRGRCKGFLHLVEGKVVACYIEDKEGRRHTSSSTILIKLDSERGPFEWMLSPHPAPPSLDPRTAIPARPIPNSPVPKTIAPLDLDGLEGWTSKQKLMLSIVYGLINGAANIEEIKSKSPLPPSVTEEALRVLLAMKLIVILV
;
A
#
# COMPACT_ATOMS: atom_id res chain seq x y z
N MET A 1 28.75 3.03 -6.98
CA MET A 1 27.66 2.51 -7.84
C MET A 1 26.51 3.49 -7.74
N GLY A 2 26.14 4.12 -8.86
CA GLY A 2 25.22 5.26 -8.89
C GLY A 2 23.81 4.87 -8.46
N LYS A 3 23.22 5.64 -7.55
CA LYS A 3 21.78 5.54 -7.27
C LYS A 3 21.07 6.10 -8.51
N GLU A 4 20.51 5.22 -9.33
CA GLU A 4 19.69 5.63 -10.48
C GLU A 4 18.40 6.25 -9.94
N HIS A 5 18.40 7.57 -9.79
CA HIS A 5 17.19 8.33 -9.51
C HIS A 5 16.43 8.51 -10.82
N ILE A 6 15.14 8.16 -10.83
CA ILE A 6 14.28 8.42 -11.98
C ILE A 6 13.69 9.81 -11.80
N ASP A 7 13.98 10.70 -12.75
CA ASP A 7 13.37 12.01 -12.83
C ASP A 7 11.88 11.86 -13.15
N ALA A 8 11.03 12.45 -12.32
CA ALA A 8 9.58 12.41 -12.37
C ALA A 8 8.97 13.82 -12.43
N SER A 9 9.76 14.82 -12.84
CA SER A 9 9.41 16.25 -12.85
C SER A 9 8.45 16.67 -13.98
N LEU A 10 7.91 15.71 -14.73
CA LEU A 10 6.90 15.94 -15.79
C LEU A 10 5.49 16.22 -15.22
N GLY A 11 5.36 16.28 -13.90
CA GLY A 11 4.11 16.45 -13.18
C GLY A 11 3.74 15.20 -12.37
N LEU A 12 3.38 15.41 -11.11
CA LEU A 12 3.17 14.32 -10.14
C LEU A 12 2.07 13.36 -10.59
N ALA A 13 0.94 13.88 -11.09
CA ALA A 13 -0.18 13.07 -11.54
C ALA A 13 0.22 12.11 -12.69
N PHE A 14 0.95 12.65 -13.67
CA PHE A 14 1.42 11.87 -14.82
C PHE A 14 2.45 10.82 -14.41
N SER A 15 3.43 11.21 -13.60
CA SER A 15 4.46 10.31 -13.08
C SER A 15 3.85 9.16 -12.26
N LEU A 16 2.87 9.44 -11.40
CA LEU A 16 2.17 8.40 -10.65
C LEU A 16 1.42 7.41 -11.56
N ALA A 17 0.76 7.89 -12.61
CA ALA A 17 0.07 7.02 -13.56
C ALA A 17 1.07 6.11 -14.32
N LEU A 18 2.24 6.61 -14.68
CA LEU A 18 3.32 5.79 -15.24
C LEU A 18 3.84 4.79 -14.22
N PHE A 19 4.08 5.20 -12.98
CA PHE A 19 4.57 4.31 -11.94
C PHE A 19 3.58 3.18 -11.62
N GLU A 20 2.28 3.45 -11.61
CA GLU A 20 1.24 2.42 -11.50
C GLU A 20 1.29 1.44 -12.69
N LYS A 21 1.35 1.96 -13.93
CA LYS A 21 1.43 1.13 -15.14
C LYS A 21 2.64 0.21 -15.16
N TYR A 22 3.80 0.71 -14.70
CA TYR A 22 5.07 -0.03 -14.66
C TYR A 22 5.35 -0.68 -13.29
N ARG A 23 4.39 -0.65 -12.37
CA ARG A 23 4.49 -1.22 -11.01
C ARG A 23 5.77 -0.82 -10.27
N LYS A 24 6.17 0.45 -10.35
CA LYS A 24 7.43 0.93 -9.74
C LYS A 24 7.32 1.00 -8.23
N ASN A 25 8.37 0.53 -7.56
CA ASN A 25 8.52 0.64 -6.11
C ASN A 25 9.52 1.74 -5.78
N GLY A 26 9.30 2.47 -4.70
CA GLY A 26 10.30 3.40 -4.21
C GLY A 26 9.73 4.57 -3.41
N LEU A 27 10.62 5.50 -3.10
CA LEU A 27 10.27 6.74 -2.44
C LEU A 27 10.33 7.85 -3.47
N LEU A 28 9.18 8.43 -3.78
CA LEU A 28 9.08 9.62 -4.61
C LEU A 28 9.13 10.84 -3.69
N HIS A 29 10.04 11.78 -3.94
CA HIS A 29 10.15 12.97 -3.12
C HIS A 29 10.49 14.22 -3.95
N ALA A 30 10.04 15.38 -3.47
CA ALA A 30 10.36 16.68 -4.06
C ALA A 30 10.43 17.76 -2.97
N GLU A 31 11.17 18.84 -3.24
CA GLU A 31 10.98 20.08 -2.49
C GLU A 31 9.69 20.75 -2.97
N VAL A 32 8.79 21.00 -2.02
CA VAL A 32 7.50 21.64 -2.26
C VAL A 32 7.41 22.93 -1.46
N HIS A 33 6.72 23.92 -2.02
CA HIS A 33 6.54 25.21 -1.37
C HIS A 33 5.07 25.59 -1.33
N HIS A 34 4.71 26.50 -0.41
CA HIS A 34 3.35 26.99 -0.21
C HIS A 34 2.34 25.88 0.16
N VAL A 35 2.78 24.90 0.96
CA VAL A 35 1.90 23.87 1.50
C VAL A 35 0.87 24.51 2.46
N PRO A 36 -0.44 24.25 2.30
CA PRO A 36 -1.46 24.79 3.20
C PRO A 36 -1.20 24.40 4.66
N GLY A 37 -1.16 25.39 5.55
CA GLY A 37 -0.94 25.17 6.99
C GLY A 37 0.52 25.03 7.42
N ILE A 38 1.49 25.01 6.50
CA ILE A 38 2.91 24.89 6.81
C ILE A 38 3.68 26.09 6.24
N ARG A 39 4.46 26.77 7.08
CA ARG A 39 5.22 27.96 6.67
C ARG A 39 6.59 27.56 6.11
N GLY A 40 6.86 27.97 4.88
CA GLY A 40 8.18 27.87 4.25
C GLY A 40 8.30 26.70 3.26
N ARG A 41 9.56 26.36 2.93
CA ARG A 41 9.87 25.22 2.06
C ARG A 41 9.73 23.93 2.86
N CYS A 42 9.14 22.94 2.23
CA CYS A 42 8.89 21.61 2.79
C CYS A 42 9.37 20.55 1.81
N LYS A 43 9.40 19.30 2.25
CA LYS A 43 9.63 18.15 1.36
C LYS A 43 8.40 17.26 1.33
N GLY A 44 7.87 17.02 0.14
CA GLY A 44 6.79 16.06 -0.08
C GLY A 44 7.37 14.67 -0.30
N PHE A 45 6.77 13.66 0.32
CA PHE A 45 7.18 12.26 0.19
C PHE A 45 5.97 11.38 -0.13
N LEU A 46 6.12 10.50 -1.11
CA LEU A 46 5.17 9.47 -1.47
C LEU A 46 5.88 8.11 -1.52
N HIS A 47 5.43 7.18 -0.69
CA HIS A 47 5.88 5.79 -0.75
C HIS A 47 5.08 5.05 -1.81
N LEU A 48 5.78 4.47 -2.78
CA LEU A 48 5.22 3.68 -3.86
C LEU A 48 5.50 2.19 -3.64
N VAL A 49 4.43 1.40 -3.65
CA VAL A 49 4.47 -0.07 -3.69
C VAL A 49 3.61 -0.53 -4.86
N GLU A 50 4.22 -1.27 -5.79
CA GLU A 50 3.63 -1.68 -7.06
C GLU A 50 3.03 -0.48 -7.84
N GLY A 51 3.67 0.68 -7.74
CA GLY A 51 3.24 1.91 -8.38
C GLY A 51 2.09 2.64 -7.70
N LYS A 52 1.57 2.12 -6.58
CA LYS A 52 0.51 2.75 -5.79
C LYS A 52 1.06 3.48 -4.59
N VAL A 53 0.48 4.63 -4.27
CA VAL A 53 0.84 5.41 -3.09
C VAL A 53 0.29 4.73 -1.84
N VAL A 54 1.17 4.23 -0.98
CA VAL A 54 0.80 3.58 0.30
C VAL A 54 0.97 4.50 1.51
N ALA A 55 1.85 5.49 1.40
CA ALA A 55 2.01 6.53 2.40
C ALA A 55 2.36 7.86 1.73
N CYS A 56 1.88 8.93 2.31
CA CYS A 56 2.13 10.29 1.85
C CYS A 56 2.29 11.20 3.07
N TYR A 57 3.37 11.96 3.10
CA TYR A 57 3.63 12.90 4.18
C TYR A 57 4.46 14.08 3.68
N ILE A 58 4.40 15.16 4.44
CA ILE A 58 5.16 16.37 4.20
C ILE A 58 6.07 16.58 5.39
N GLU A 59 7.35 16.82 5.13
CA GLU A 59 8.32 17.17 6.16
C GLU A 59 8.55 18.68 6.12
N ASP A 60 8.33 19.35 7.26
CA ASP A 60 8.65 20.77 7.41
C ASP A 60 10.15 20.99 7.67
N LYS A 61 10.56 22.26 7.77
CA LYS A 61 11.96 22.63 8.04
C LYS A 61 12.45 22.18 9.42
N GLU A 62 11.55 21.93 10.37
CA GLU A 62 11.85 21.37 11.68
C GLU A 62 11.97 19.84 11.65
N GLY A 63 11.82 19.20 10.49
CA GLY A 63 11.87 17.75 10.31
C GLY A 63 10.61 17.04 10.80
N ARG A 64 9.53 17.78 11.10
CA ARG A 64 8.27 17.17 11.55
C ARG A 64 7.49 16.68 10.36
N ARG A 65 6.98 15.46 10.48
CA ARG A 65 6.19 14.79 9.44
C ARG A 65 4.71 15.05 9.68
N HIS A 66 4.08 15.63 8.68
CA HIS A 66 2.65 15.85 8.61
C HIS A 66 2.07 14.83 7.64
N THR A 67 1.29 13.88 8.13
CA THR A 67 0.56 12.96 7.27
C THR A 67 -0.34 13.76 6.34
N SER A 68 -0.27 13.47 5.05
CA SER A 68 -1.03 14.19 4.02
C SER A 68 -1.60 13.21 3.01
N SER A 69 -2.58 13.65 2.24
CA SER A 69 -3.09 12.84 1.12
C SER A 69 -2.29 13.11 -0.14
N SER A 70 -2.12 12.08 -0.97
CA SER A 70 -1.50 12.23 -2.29
C SER A 70 -2.27 13.23 -3.16
N THR A 71 -3.60 13.32 -3.00
CA THR A 71 -4.45 14.30 -3.70
C THR A 71 -4.05 15.73 -3.40
N ILE A 72 -3.65 16.05 -2.16
CA ILE A 72 -3.17 17.40 -1.80
C ILE A 72 -1.86 17.72 -2.53
N LEU A 73 -0.92 16.78 -2.57
CA LEU A 73 0.36 16.98 -3.28
C LEU A 73 0.17 17.06 -4.80
N ILE A 74 -0.75 16.26 -5.37
CA ILE A 74 -1.10 16.32 -6.79
C ILE A 74 -1.71 17.68 -7.13
N LYS A 75 -2.66 18.15 -6.31
CA LYS A 75 -3.30 19.45 -6.51
C LYS A 75 -2.26 20.58 -6.40
N LEU A 76 -1.40 20.51 -5.38
CA LEU A 76 -0.34 21.50 -5.17
C LEU A 76 0.64 21.53 -6.36
N ASP A 77 1.04 20.38 -6.89
CA ASP A 77 1.89 20.27 -8.08
C ASP A 77 1.21 20.81 -9.34
N SER A 78 -0.11 20.60 -9.50
CA SER A 78 -0.85 21.15 -10.63
C SER A 78 -1.07 22.66 -10.57
N GLU A 79 -1.21 23.23 -9.37
CA GLU A 79 -1.49 24.66 -9.17
C GLU A 79 -0.21 25.51 -9.08
N ARG A 80 0.90 24.91 -8.64
CA ARG A 80 2.14 25.63 -8.30
C ARG A 80 3.41 25.00 -8.89
N GLY A 81 3.30 23.81 -9.48
CA GLY A 81 4.42 23.07 -10.05
C GLY A 81 4.60 23.31 -11.56
N PRO A 82 5.36 22.43 -12.25
CA PRO A 82 5.82 21.13 -11.77
C PRO A 82 6.99 21.22 -10.77
N PHE A 83 6.92 20.45 -9.69
CA PHE A 83 8.06 20.28 -8.77
C PHE A 83 9.04 19.22 -9.29
N GLU A 84 10.29 19.31 -8.85
CA GLU A 84 11.33 18.34 -9.21
C GLU A 84 11.18 17.04 -8.40
N TRP A 85 10.29 16.17 -8.87
CA TRP A 85 10.06 14.87 -8.25
C TRP A 85 11.15 13.89 -8.63
N MET A 86 11.76 13.27 -7.61
CA MET A 86 12.77 12.24 -7.78
C MET A 86 12.26 10.94 -7.17
N LEU A 87 12.23 9.88 -7.99
CA LEU A 87 11.99 8.53 -7.51
C LEU A 87 13.33 7.92 -7.11
N SER A 88 13.46 7.61 -5.83
CA SER A 88 14.50 6.73 -5.30
C SER A 88 13.97 5.30 -5.32
N PRO A 89 14.31 4.48 -6.35
CA PRO A 89 13.83 3.12 -6.42
C PRO A 89 14.29 2.36 -5.19
N HIS A 90 13.33 1.74 -4.50
CA HIS A 90 13.69 0.74 -3.52
C HIS A 90 13.79 -0.58 -4.28
N PRO A 91 14.81 -1.42 -4.01
CA PRO A 91 14.73 -2.79 -4.45
C PRO A 91 13.37 -3.31 -3.97
N ALA A 92 12.61 -3.91 -4.88
CA ALA A 92 11.45 -4.69 -4.46
C ALA A 92 11.94 -5.59 -3.32
N PRO A 93 11.17 -5.74 -2.22
CA PRO A 93 11.54 -6.72 -1.20
C PRO A 93 11.91 -8.01 -1.95
N PRO A 94 13.08 -8.61 -1.66
CA PRO A 94 13.58 -9.71 -2.46
C PRO A 94 12.42 -10.69 -2.63
N SER A 95 12.04 -10.94 -3.89
CA SER A 95 11.17 -12.07 -4.20
C SER A 95 11.79 -13.24 -3.47
N LEU A 96 11.09 -13.77 -2.46
CA LEU A 96 11.57 -14.84 -1.61
C LEU A 96 11.94 -16.00 -2.54
N ASP A 97 13.23 -16.10 -2.85
CA ASP A 97 13.80 -17.31 -3.41
C ASP A 97 13.48 -18.42 -2.38
N PRO A 98 12.77 -19.49 -2.75
CA PRO A 98 12.24 -20.47 -1.81
C PRO A 98 13.31 -21.37 -1.16
N ARG A 99 14.59 -20.95 -1.12
CA ARG A 99 15.71 -21.83 -0.75
C ARG A 99 16.58 -21.41 0.42
N THR A 100 16.28 -20.33 1.12
CA THR A 100 17.03 -20.02 2.35
C THR A 100 16.08 -19.88 3.52
N ALA A 101 15.61 -21.04 3.98
CA ALA A 101 14.99 -21.19 5.29
C ALA A 101 16.04 -20.86 6.36
N ILE A 102 15.95 -19.66 6.93
CA ILE A 102 16.46 -19.39 8.28
C ILE A 102 15.23 -19.47 9.19
N PRO A 103 15.28 -20.23 10.30
CA PRO A 103 14.12 -20.42 11.17
C PRO A 103 13.84 -19.10 11.89
N ALA A 104 12.86 -18.35 11.38
CA ALA A 104 12.30 -17.21 12.09
C ALA A 104 11.64 -17.72 13.37
N ARG A 105 12.14 -17.24 14.51
CA ARG A 105 11.58 -17.51 15.83
C ARG A 105 10.08 -17.19 15.84
N PRO A 106 9.26 -17.97 16.56
CA PRO A 106 7.83 -17.73 16.64
C PRO A 106 7.59 -16.41 17.35
N ILE A 107 6.98 -15.45 16.66
CA ILE A 107 6.41 -14.26 17.27
C ILE A 107 5.10 -14.73 17.94
N PRO A 108 5.02 -14.74 19.28
CA PRO A 108 3.77 -15.07 19.95
C PRO A 108 2.84 -13.86 19.78
N ASN A 109 1.59 -14.10 19.38
CA ASN A 109 0.49 -13.13 19.27
C ASN A 109 0.38 -12.41 17.90
N SER A 110 0.53 -13.14 16.80
CA SER A 110 0.01 -12.64 15.52
C SER A 110 -1.50 -12.93 15.43
N PRO A 111 -2.36 -11.94 15.15
CA PRO A 111 -3.79 -12.11 15.09
C PRO A 111 -4.19 -13.18 14.06
N VAL A 112 -4.97 -14.16 14.50
CA VAL A 112 -5.44 -15.27 13.66
C VAL A 112 -6.91 -15.06 13.32
N PRO A 113 -7.25 -14.78 12.05
CA PRO A 113 -8.64 -14.74 11.63
C PRO A 113 -9.23 -16.17 11.61
N LYS A 114 -10.45 -16.29 12.12
CA LYS A 114 -11.23 -17.53 12.12
C LYS A 114 -12.60 -17.29 11.48
N THR A 115 -13.00 -18.17 10.58
CA THR A 115 -14.34 -18.16 9.97
C THR A 115 -15.39 -18.55 11.00
N ILE A 116 -16.44 -17.74 11.13
CA ILE A 116 -17.56 -17.97 12.04
C ILE A 116 -18.90 -18.13 11.32
N ALA A 117 -18.96 -17.74 10.04
CA ALA A 117 -20.14 -17.89 9.21
C ALA A 117 -19.72 -18.12 7.74
N PRO A 118 -20.48 -18.90 6.95
CA PRO A 118 -20.17 -19.17 5.55
C PRO A 118 -20.28 -17.90 4.70
N LEU A 119 -19.39 -17.76 3.72
CA LEU A 119 -19.45 -16.68 2.73
C LEU A 119 -20.53 -17.00 1.68
N ASP A 120 -21.63 -16.27 1.73
CA ASP A 120 -22.66 -16.27 0.68
C ASP A 120 -22.31 -15.25 -0.41
N LEU A 121 -21.87 -15.74 -1.56
CA LEU A 121 -21.51 -14.92 -2.72
C LEU A 121 -22.74 -14.43 -3.49
N ASP A 122 -23.88 -15.12 -3.39
CA ASP A 122 -25.11 -14.78 -4.09
C ASP A 122 -25.82 -13.63 -3.38
N GLY A 123 -25.75 -13.58 -2.05
CA GLY A 123 -26.24 -12.47 -1.22
C GLY A 123 -25.46 -11.15 -1.35
N LEU A 124 -24.33 -11.13 -2.08
CA LEU A 124 -23.56 -9.91 -2.37
C LEU A 124 -24.12 -9.16 -3.58
N GLU A 125 -25.36 -8.67 -3.49
CA GLU A 125 -25.98 -7.85 -4.54
C GLU A 125 -25.22 -6.52 -4.73
N GLY A 126 -24.98 -6.12 -5.99
CA GLY A 126 -24.21 -4.91 -6.33
C GLY A 126 -22.69 -5.09 -6.38
N TRP A 127 -22.16 -6.28 -6.04
CA TRP A 127 -20.73 -6.57 -6.14
C TRP A 127 -20.36 -7.14 -7.52
N THR A 128 -19.25 -6.67 -8.08
CA THR A 128 -18.72 -7.21 -9.35
C THR A 128 -18.17 -8.64 -9.16
N SER A 129 -18.21 -9.45 -10.22
CA SER A 129 -17.67 -10.82 -10.19
C SER A 129 -16.19 -10.87 -9.75
N LYS A 130 -15.42 -9.83 -10.09
CA LYS A 130 -14.03 -9.69 -9.65
C LYS A 130 -13.92 -9.49 -8.13
N GLN A 131 -14.77 -8.67 -7.53
CA GLN A 131 -14.78 -8.46 -6.08
C GLN A 131 -15.22 -9.72 -5.33
N LYS A 132 -16.25 -10.41 -5.82
CA LYS A 132 -16.69 -11.70 -5.28
C LYS A 132 -15.58 -12.75 -5.31
N LEU A 133 -14.85 -12.84 -6.43
CA LEU A 133 -13.71 -13.74 -6.58
C LEU A 133 -12.54 -13.38 -5.63
N MET A 134 -12.21 -12.10 -5.49
CA MET A 134 -11.17 -11.66 -4.56
C MET A 134 -11.54 -12.02 -3.11
N LEU A 135 -12.80 -11.83 -2.73
CA LEU A 135 -13.30 -12.18 -1.40
C LEU A 135 -13.24 -13.69 -1.15
N SER A 136 -13.65 -14.51 -2.12
CA SER A 136 -13.67 -15.97 -1.99
C SER A 136 -12.27 -16.56 -1.86
N ILE A 137 -11.28 -16.01 -2.57
CA ILE A 137 -9.87 -16.42 -2.47
C ILE A 137 -9.35 -16.17 -1.05
N VAL A 138 -9.56 -14.97 -0.52
CA VAL A 138 -9.08 -14.63 0.83
C VAL A 138 -9.84 -15.42 1.89
N TYR A 139 -11.15 -15.56 1.75
CA TYR A 139 -11.98 -16.36 2.66
C TYR A 139 -11.54 -17.83 2.70
N GLY A 140 -11.20 -18.42 1.55
CA GLY A 140 -10.69 -19.81 1.47
C GLY A 140 -9.32 -20.03 2.12
N LEU A 141 -8.53 -18.96 2.31
CA LEU A 141 -7.23 -19.03 2.99
C LEU A 141 -7.35 -18.92 4.52
N ILE A 142 -8.52 -18.54 5.04
CA ILE A 142 -8.78 -18.41 6.47
C ILE A 142 -9.20 -19.78 7.01
N ASN A 143 -8.22 -20.56 7.46
CA ASN A 143 -8.43 -21.88 8.05
C ASN A 143 -8.42 -21.88 9.59
N GLY A 144 -8.35 -20.70 10.22
CA GLY A 144 -8.28 -20.56 11.68
C GLY A 144 -6.91 -20.89 12.30
N ALA A 145 -5.88 -21.14 11.48
CA ALA A 145 -4.50 -21.37 11.91
C ALA A 145 -3.52 -20.36 11.29
N ALA A 146 -3.77 -19.92 10.05
CA ALA A 146 -2.95 -18.93 9.37
C ALA A 146 -3.20 -17.52 9.94
N ASN A 147 -2.13 -16.85 10.37
CA ASN A 147 -2.20 -15.44 10.75
C ASN A 147 -2.33 -14.53 9.52
N ILE A 148 -2.62 -13.25 9.74
CA ILE A 148 -2.82 -12.26 8.66
C ILE A 148 -1.64 -12.20 7.68
N GLU A 149 -0.40 -12.30 8.16
CA GLU A 149 0.80 -12.25 7.31
C GLU A 149 0.97 -13.54 6.48
N GLU A 150 0.60 -14.70 7.04
CA GLU A 150 0.54 -15.95 6.31
C GLU A 150 -0.54 -15.93 5.22
N ILE A 151 -1.70 -15.32 5.49
CA ILE A 151 -2.76 -15.19 4.49
C ILE A 151 -2.31 -14.27 3.35
N LYS A 152 -1.64 -13.16 3.65
CA LYS A 152 -1.06 -12.27 2.63
C LYS A 152 -0.02 -12.98 1.76
N SER A 153 0.82 -13.83 2.35
CA SER A 153 1.87 -14.55 1.61
C SER A 153 1.36 -15.74 0.80
N LYS A 154 0.29 -16.41 1.25
CA LYS A 154 -0.35 -17.52 0.53
C LYS A 154 -1.37 -17.06 -0.51
N SER A 155 -1.84 -15.82 -0.41
CA SER A 155 -2.80 -15.24 -1.34
C SER A 155 -2.15 -14.94 -2.70
N PRO A 156 -2.78 -15.33 -3.82
CA PRO A 156 -2.36 -14.88 -5.15
C PRO A 156 -2.73 -13.41 -5.41
N LEU A 157 -3.38 -12.74 -4.45
CA LEU A 157 -3.77 -11.34 -4.53
C LEU A 157 -2.72 -10.45 -3.87
N PRO A 158 -2.58 -9.18 -4.31
CA PRO A 158 -1.72 -8.22 -3.65
C PRO A 158 -2.04 -8.12 -2.15
N PRO A 159 -1.04 -7.94 -1.26
CA PRO A 159 -1.25 -7.85 0.18
C PRO A 159 -2.30 -6.81 0.59
N SER A 160 -2.34 -5.66 -0.11
CA SER A 160 -3.34 -4.59 0.11
C SER A 160 -4.77 -5.02 -0.21
N VAL A 161 -4.95 -5.83 -1.27
CA VAL A 161 -6.26 -6.40 -1.63
C VAL A 161 -6.68 -7.46 -0.62
N THR A 162 -5.71 -8.23 -0.14
CA THR A 162 -5.94 -9.24 0.90
C THR A 162 -6.36 -8.60 2.23
N GLU A 163 -5.72 -7.50 2.64
CA GLU A 163 -6.14 -6.73 3.82
C GLU A 163 -7.53 -6.13 3.67
N GLU A 164 -7.85 -5.55 2.51
CA GLU A 164 -9.17 -4.97 2.27
C GLU A 164 -10.25 -6.06 2.32
N ALA A 165 -9.99 -7.21 1.69
CA ALA A 165 -10.88 -8.36 1.77
C ALA A 165 -11.05 -8.85 3.23
N LEU A 166 -9.98 -8.90 4.02
CA LEU A 166 -10.07 -9.22 5.46
C LEU A 166 -10.92 -8.20 6.22
N ARG A 167 -10.78 -6.89 5.94
CA ARG A 167 -11.62 -5.86 6.57
C ARG A 167 -13.09 -6.00 6.19
N VAL A 168 -13.39 -6.29 4.92
CA VAL A 168 -14.75 -6.54 4.44
C VAL A 168 -15.35 -7.78 5.13
N LEU A 169 -14.60 -8.90 5.18
CA LEU A 169 -15.06 -10.12 5.84
C LEU A 169 -15.31 -9.91 7.34
N LEU A 170 -14.49 -9.09 8.00
CA LEU A 170 -14.68 -8.68 9.39
C LEU A 170 -15.93 -7.81 9.56
N ALA A 171 -16.15 -6.83 8.67
CA ALA A 171 -17.31 -5.94 8.69
C ALA A 171 -18.63 -6.70 8.43
N MET A 172 -18.58 -7.71 7.57
CA MET A 172 -19.68 -8.64 7.32
C MET A 172 -19.89 -9.68 8.44
N LYS A 173 -19.05 -9.66 9.48
CA LYS A 173 -19.06 -10.61 10.61
C LYS A 173 -18.94 -12.08 10.17
N LEU A 174 -18.26 -12.33 9.05
CA LEU A 174 -17.98 -13.68 8.55
C LEU A 174 -16.73 -14.27 9.22
N ILE A 175 -15.83 -13.41 9.70
CA ILE A 175 -14.61 -13.78 10.41
C ILE A 175 -14.46 -12.97 11.70
N VAL A 176 -13.72 -13.52 12.67
CA VAL A 176 -13.27 -12.81 13.88
C VAL A 176 -11.75 -12.93 14.00
N ILE A 177 -11.12 -11.92 14.58
CA ILE A 177 -9.68 -11.93 14.86
C ILE A 177 -9.47 -12.36 16.30
N LEU A 178 -8.78 -13.48 16.49
CA LEU A 178 -8.33 -13.94 17.81
C LEU A 178 -6.91 -13.41 18.05
N VAL A 179 -6.70 -12.78 19.21
CA VAL A 179 -5.41 -12.24 19.67
C VAL A 179 -4.85 -13.12 20.77
#